data_AF-A0A7V9JP61-F1
#
_entry.id   AF-A0A7V9JP61-F1
#
_cell.length_a   1.000
_cell.length_b   1.000
_cell.length_c   1.000
_cell.angle_alpha   90.00
_cell.angle_beta   90.00
_cell.angle_gamma   90.00
#
_symmetry.space_group_name_H-M   'P 1'
#
loop_
_entity.id
_entity.type
_entity.pdbx_description
1 polymer ?
#
loop_
_entity_poly.entity_id
_entity_poly.type
_entity_poly.pdbx_seq_one_letter_code
_entity_poly.pdbx_strand_id
1 'polypeptide(L)'
;MTTAGMNIAALAQRTGIAPDTLRKWEQRYAILQPVRTPGGQRRYCEEDVSRVEWLRARLDEGYRIGEAAALLGAADAEPCATPAELRSALRDALAQTDPEAVARLLDQTFALHRVESALSEVVRPLLQEVGDGWAAGRYRIAEEHLLSAAVRARLERLLAEARGTTRGVAVLACAPG
;
A
#
# COMPACT_ATOMS: atom_id res chain seq x y z
N MET A 1 3.21 -9.98 -12.70
CA MET A 1 4.61 -9.52 -12.59
C MET A 1 4.71 -8.81 -11.26
N THR A 2 5.42 -9.42 -10.32
CA THR A 2 5.52 -9.09 -8.89
C THR A 2 5.91 -7.64 -8.67
N THR A 3 5.19 -6.95 -7.80
CA THR A 3 5.36 -5.53 -7.55
C THR A 3 6.54 -5.36 -6.62
N ALA A 4 7.69 -5.25 -7.26
CA ALA A 4 8.92 -4.94 -6.58
C ALA A 4 8.78 -3.53 -6.01
N GLY A 5 8.82 -3.40 -4.69
CA GLY A 5 8.87 -2.07 -4.05
C GLY A 5 10.00 -1.18 -4.58
N MET A 6 10.01 0.06 -4.12
CA MET A 6 10.92 1.08 -4.62
C MET A 6 12.37 0.71 -4.29
N ASN A 7 13.29 0.87 -5.24
CA ASN A 7 14.72 0.77 -4.90
C ASN A 7 15.18 2.06 -4.19
N ILE A 8 16.36 2.02 -3.60
CA ILE A 8 16.88 3.19 -2.87
C ILE A 8 17.07 4.43 -3.74
N ALA A 9 17.34 4.26 -5.03
CA ALA A 9 17.52 5.38 -5.96
C ALA A 9 16.20 6.12 -6.21
N ALA A 10 15.11 5.37 -6.37
CA ALA A 10 13.78 5.95 -6.52
C ALA A 10 13.27 6.56 -5.21
N LEU A 11 13.58 5.97 -4.04
CA LEU A 11 13.31 6.59 -2.74
C LEU A 11 14.05 7.92 -2.58
N ALA A 12 15.33 7.96 -2.97
CA ALA A 12 16.15 9.17 -2.95
C ALA A 12 15.60 10.25 -3.89
N GLN A 13 15.17 9.88 -5.09
CA GLN A 13 14.59 10.81 -6.05
C GLN A 13 13.31 11.45 -5.51
N ARG A 14 12.46 10.69 -4.81
CA ARG A 14 11.20 11.21 -4.27
C ARG A 14 11.38 12.10 -3.06
N THR A 15 12.26 11.70 -2.16
CA THR A 15 12.46 12.38 -0.87
C THR A 15 13.47 13.54 -0.97
N GLY A 16 14.27 13.56 -2.03
CA GLY A 16 15.38 14.50 -2.21
C GLY A 16 16.59 14.20 -1.30
N ILE A 17 16.59 13.07 -0.59
CA ILE A 17 17.67 12.67 0.30
C ILE A 17 18.61 11.72 -0.43
N ALA A 18 19.92 11.95 -0.33
CA ALA A 18 20.92 11.11 -0.99
C ALA A 18 20.82 9.63 -0.55
N PRO A 19 21.01 8.65 -1.46
CA PRO A 19 20.94 7.23 -1.13
C PRO A 19 21.83 6.82 0.04
N ASP A 20 23.03 7.36 0.14
CA ASP A 20 23.96 7.05 1.23
C ASP A 20 23.48 7.57 2.59
N THR A 21 22.79 8.70 2.59
CA THR A 21 22.16 9.25 3.80
C THR A 21 21.01 8.36 4.25
N LEU A 22 20.15 7.93 3.32
CA LEU A 22 19.07 6.99 3.59
C LEU A 22 19.58 5.66 4.16
N ARG A 23 20.68 5.11 3.62
CA ARG A 23 21.31 3.89 4.17
C ARG A 23 21.83 4.09 5.60
N LYS A 24 22.47 5.22 5.87
CA LYS A 24 22.96 5.54 7.22
C LYS A 24 21.81 5.69 8.21
N TRP A 25 20.74 6.32 7.77
CA TRP A 25 19.50 6.50 8.51
C TRP A 25 18.84 5.16 8.84
N GLU A 26 18.67 4.29 7.84
CA GLU A 26 18.20 2.90 7.99
C GLU A 26 19.08 2.14 9.01
N GLN A 27 20.40 2.13 8.83
CA GLN A 27 21.31 1.35 9.66
C GLN A 27 21.39 1.84 11.11
N ARG A 28 21.38 3.16 11.33
CA ARG A 28 21.65 3.76 12.65
C ARG A 28 20.40 3.90 13.50
N TYR A 29 19.25 4.15 12.87
CA TYR A 29 18.02 4.51 13.57
C TYR A 29 16.84 3.59 13.27
N ALA A 30 17.00 2.60 12.38
CA ALA A 30 15.94 1.63 12.01
C ALA A 30 14.61 2.27 11.56
N ILE A 31 14.68 3.49 11.03
CA ILE A 31 13.53 4.32 10.62
C ILE A 31 12.89 3.89 9.29
N LEU A 32 13.53 2.98 8.55
CA LEU A 32 13.01 2.38 7.34
C LEU A 32 13.04 0.86 7.52
N GLN A 33 11.99 0.17 7.08
CA GLN A 33 11.88 -1.28 7.18
C GLN A 33 11.62 -1.87 5.78
N PRO A 34 12.62 -1.85 4.88
CA PRO A 34 12.45 -2.32 3.52
C PRO A 34 12.23 -3.83 3.47
N VAL A 35 11.28 -4.26 2.65
CA VAL A 35 11.08 -5.68 2.35
C VAL A 35 12.25 -6.17 1.50
N ARG A 36 12.73 -7.39 1.76
CA ARG A 36 13.71 -8.05 0.92
C ARG A 36 13.01 -8.90 -0.14
N THR A 37 13.36 -8.68 -1.40
CA THR A 37 12.99 -9.59 -2.49
C THR A 37 13.63 -10.99 -2.29
N PRO A 38 13.11 -12.04 -2.96
CA PRO A 38 13.76 -13.35 -2.99
C PRO A 38 15.23 -13.30 -3.46
N GLY A 39 15.59 -12.32 -4.30
CA GLY A 39 16.96 -12.05 -4.74
C GLY A 39 17.80 -11.20 -3.77
N GLY A 40 17.35 -10.98 -2.54
CA GLY A 40 18.08 -10.26 -1.49
C GLY A 40 18.09 -8.73 -1.62
N GLN A 41 17.47 -8.16 -2.64
CA GLN A 41 17.39 -6.70 -2.84
C GLN A 41 16.37 -6.05 -1.89
N ARG A 42 16.71 -4.89 -1.32
CA ARG A 42 15.83 -4.04 -0.50
C ARG A 42 14.79 -3.31 -1.35
N ARG A 43 13.57 -3.23 -0.84
CA ARG A 43 12.42 -2.61 -1.48
C ARG A 43 11.67 -1.76 -0.46
N TYR A 44 11.59 -0.46 -0.72
CA TYR A 44 10.94 0.53 0.13
C TYR A 44 9.52 0.80 -0.36
N CYS A 45 8.63 1.19 0.54
CA CYS A 45 7.24 1.53 0.20
C CYS A 45 6.92 3.01 0.44
N GLU A 46 5.65 3.37 0.25
CA GLU A 46 5.17 4.73 0.43
C GLU A 46 5.27 5.23 1.88
N GLU A 47 5.10 4.33 2.85
CA GLU A 47 5.31 4.68 4.26
C GLU A 47 6.78 5.03 4.54
N ASP A 48 7.75 4.39 3.87
CA ASP A 48 9.16 4.79 3.97
C ASP A 48 9.38 6.21 3.41
N VAL A 49 8.70 6.57 2.31
CA VAL A 49 8.76 7.94 1.77
C VAL A 49 8.23 8.94 2.79
N SER A 50 7.05 8.67 3.35
CA SER A 50 6.40 9.55 4.33
C SER A 50 7.24 9.75 5.59
N ARG A 51 7.91 8.68 6.07
CA ARG A 51 8.84 8.75 7.21
C ARG A 51 10.05 9.62 6.91
N VAL A 52 10.65 9.47 5.72
CA VAL A 52 11.80 10.29 5.32
C VAL A 52 11.41 11.76 5.18
N GLU A 53 10.25 12.05 4.58
CA GLU A 53 9.75 13.43 4.45
C GLU A 53 9.46 14.08 5.81
N TRP A 54 8.87 13.31 6.74
CA TRP A 54 8.65 13.77 8.11
C TRP A 54 9.97 14.10 8.81
N LEU A 55 10.97 13.22 8.67
CA LEU A 55 12.31 13.45 9.23
C LEU A 55 12.96 14.68 8.62
N ARG A 56 12.85 14.87 7.30
CA ARG A 56 13.36 16.07 6.63
C ARG A 56 12.74 17.33 7.21
N ALA A 57 11.42 17.37 7.38
CA ALA A 57 10.74 18.52 7.97
C ALA A 57 11.25 18.84 9.40
N ARG A 58 11.53 17.83 10.22
CA ARG A 58 12.12 18.05 11.56
C ARG A 58 13.57 18.53 11.49
N LEU A 59 14.36 18.03 10.56
CA LEU A 59 15.73 18.53 10.36
C LEU A 59 15.74 19.99 9.93
N ASP A 60 14.80 20.39 9.07
CA ASP A 60 14.62 21.77 8.62
C ASP A 60 14.22 22.70 9.79
N GLU A 61 13.53 22.17 10.80
CA GLU A 61 13.22 22.85 12.06
C GLU A 61 14.38 22.90 13.07
N GLY A 62 15.53 22.31 12.74
CA GLY A 62 16.75 22.35 13.56
C GLY A 62 16.93 21.17 14.52
N TYR A 63 16.06 20.15 14.47
CA TYR A 63 16.26 18.93 15.25
C TYR A 63 17.48 18.15 14.76
N ARG A 64 18.17 17.44 15.66
CA ARG A 64 19.16 16.44 15.24
C ARG A 64 18.44 15.19 14.74
N ILE A 65 19.03 14.52 13.74
CA ILE A 65 18.45 13.28 13.18
C ILE A 65 18.13 12.21 14.24
N GLY A 66 18.97 12.08 15.28
CA GLY A 66 18.70 11.13 16.36
C GLY A 66 17.52 11.52 17.24
N GLU A 67 17.30 12.81 17.47
CA GLU A 67 16.15 13.34 18.22
C GLU A 67 14.88 13.19 17.40
N ALA A 68 14.92 13.55 16.11
CA ALA A 68 13.81 13.37 15.18
C ALA A 68 13.45 11.87 15.04
N ALA A 69 14.44 10.99 14.89
CA ALA A 69 14.20 9.54 14.82
C ALA A 69 13.60 8.98 16.11
N ALA A 70 14.02 9.47 17.29
CA ALA A 70 13.42 9.07 18.56
C ALA A 70 11.98 9.56 18.71
N LEU A 71 11.66 10.76 18.19
CA LEU A 71 10.29 11.32 18.16
C LEU A 71 9.37 10.59 17.20
N LEU A 72 9.90 10.10 16.07
CA LEU A 72 9.16 9.22 15.16
C LEU A 72 8.80 7.89 15.84
N GLY A 73 9.55 7.53 16.90
CA GLY A 73 9.20 6.50 17.86
C GLY A 73 9.90 5.18 17.61
N ALA A 74 10.38 4.58 18.70
CA ALA A 74 10.68 3.17 18.87
C ALA A 74 9.40 2.29 18.85
N ALA A 75 8.37 2.70 18.11
CA ALA A 75 7.13 1.96 17.92
C ALA A 75 7.13 1.46 16.48
N ASP A 76 7.41 0.17 16.33
CA ASP A 76 7.04 -0.67 15.19
C ASP A 76 6.86 0.10 13.88
N ALA A 77 7.98 0.39 13.22
CA ALA A 77 7.93 0.55 11.79
C ALA A 77 7.41 -0.79 11.23
N GLU A 78 6.09 -0.91 11.10
CA GLU A 78 5.45 -2.05 10.46
C GLU A 78 6.18 -2.26 9.12
N PRO A 79 6.73 -3.46 8.88
CA PRO A 79 7.34 -3.78 7.59
C PRO A 79 6.33 -3.45 6.50
N CYS A 80 6.78 -2.87 5.38
CA CYS A 80 5.88 -2.62 4.26
C CYS A 80 5.12 -3.92 3.93
N ALA A 81 3.80 -3.92 4.15
CA ALA A 81 3.02 -5.14 3.98
C ALA A 81 3.12 -5.60 2.53
N THR A 82 3.61 -6.82 2.33
CA THR A 82 3.65 -7.44 1.02
C THR A 82 2.23 -7.64 0.50
N PRO A 83 2.04 -7.75 -0.83
CA PRO A 83 0.74 -8.11 -1.38
C PRO A 83 0.15 -9.39 -0.77
N ALA A 84 0.97 -10.32 -0.29
CA ALA A 84 0.51 -11.54 0.38
C ALA A 84 -0.05 -11.26 1.78
N GLU A 85 0.64 -10.43 2.57
CA GLU A 85 0.22 -10.01 3.90
C GLU A 85 -1.06 -9.15 3.83
N LEU A 86 -1.13 -8.21 2.88
CA LEU A 86 -2.35 -7.41 2.65
C LEU A 86 -3.55 -8.29 2.29
N ARG A 87 -3.37 -9.30 1.43
CA ARG A 87 -4.45 -10.28 1.14
C ARG A 87 -4.85 -11.06 2.39
N SER A 88 -3.90 -11.41 3.26
CA SER A 88 -4.22 -12.10 4.51
C SER A 88 -5.03 -11.22 5.44
N ALA A 89 -4.58 -9.99 5.69
CA ALA A 89 -5.28 -9.03 6.55
C ALA A 89 -6.68 -8.70 6.02
N LEU A 90 -6.83 -8.58 4.69
CA LEU A 90 -8.14 -8.37 4.06
C LEU A 90 -9.07 -9.56 4.28
N ARG A 91 -8.59 -10.81 4.18
CA ARG A 91 -9.40 -11.99 4.51
C ARG A 91 -9.85 -11.99 5.96
N ASP A 92 -8.96 -11.65 6.89
CA ASP A 92 -9.29 -11.61 8.32
C ASP A 92 -10.33 -10.52 8.63
N ALA A 93 -10.24 -9.37 7.96
CA ALA A 93 -11.24 -8.31 8.07
C ALA A 93 -12.59 -8.71 7.46
N LEU A 94 -12.59 -9.41 6.32
CA LEU A 94 -13.82 -9.94 5.70
C LEU A 94 -14.50 -10.98 6.58
N ALA A 95 -13.74 -11.92 7.16
CA ALA A 95 -14.27 -12.94 8.06
C ALA A 95 -14.97 -12.32 9.28
N GLN A 96 -14.45 -11.18 9.76
CA GLN A 96 -15.05 -10.39 10.84
C GLN A 96 -16.19 -9.46 10.37
N THR A 97 -16.42 -9.36 9.05
CA THR A 97 -17.40 -8.44 8.44
C THR A 97 -17.18 -7.00 8.90
N ASP A 98 -15.91 -6.58 8.97
CA ASP A 98 -15.52 -5.24 9.39
C ASP A 98 -15.33 -4.33 8.16
N PRO A 99 -16.31 -3.48 7.83
CA PRO A 99 -16.22 -2.61 6.65
C PRO A 99 -15.15 -1.53 6.77
N GLU A 100 -14.86 -1.05 7.98
CA GLU A 100 -13.88 0.00 8.21
C GLU A 100 -12.46 -0.52 8.03
N ALA A 101 -12.18 -1.72 8.57
CA ALA A 101 -10.90 -2.38 8.35
C ALA A 101 -10.66 -2.72 6.88
N VAL A 102 -11.66 -3.24 6.16
CA VAL A 102 -11.56 -3.51 4.73
C VAL A 102 -11.25 -2.23 3.94
N ALA A 103 -11.97 -1.14 4.20
CA ALA A 103 -11.74 0.13 3.53
C ALA A 103 -10.32 0.66 3.79
N ARG A 104 -9.88 0.65 5.05
CA ARG A 104 -8.54 1.09 5.46
C ARG A 104 -7.43 0.26 4.81
N LEU A 105 -7.57 -1.07 4.77
CA LEU A 105 -6.60 -1.96 4.14
C LEU A 105 -6.56 -1.79 2.62
N LEU A 106 -7.70 -1.51 1.98
CA LEU A 106 -7.72 -1.16 0.55
C LEU A 106 -7.04 0.19 0.31
N ASP A 107 -7.31 1.21 1.12
CA ASP A 107 -6.63 2.51 1.02
C ASP A 107 -5.11 2.34 1.19
N GLN A 108 -4.67 1.56 2.19
CA GLN A 108 -3.27 1.21 2.39
C GLN A 108 -2.67 0.47 1.19
N THR A 109 -3.40 -0.50 0.61
CA THR A 109 -2.95 -1.24 -0.57
C THR A 109 -2.65 -0.32 -1.75
N PHE A 110 -3.55 0.64 -2.03
CA PHE A 110 -3.36 1.60 -3.12
C PHE A 110 -2.36 2.73 -2.79
N ALA A 111 -2.09 2.97 -1.51
CA ALA A 111 -1.02 3.87 -1.09
C ALA A 111 0.36 3.20 -1.27
N LEU A 112 0.50 1.94 -0.89
CA LEU A 112 1.78 1.22 -0.88
C LEU A 112 2.21 0.66 -2.22
N HIS A 113 1.27 0.49 -3.14
CA HIS A 113 1.51 -0.13 -4.43
C HIS A 113 0.97 0.74 -5.56
N ARG A 114 1.64 0.66 -6.71
CA ARG A 114 1.10 1.25 -7.94
C ARG A 114 -0.29 0.67 -8.23
N VAL A 115 -1.11 1.42 -8.95
CA VAL A 115 -2.48 1.00 -9.27
C VAL A 115 -2.50 -0.37 -9.96
N GLU A 116 -1.61 -0.60 -10.94
CA GLU A 116 -1.55 -1.87 -11.69
C GLU A 116 -1.20 -3.05 -10.77
N SER A 117 -0.33 -2.79 -9.81
CA SER A 117 0.16 -3.72 -8.81
C SER A 117 -0.86 -4.08 -7.75
N ALA A 118 -1.48 -3.07 -7.12
CA ALA A 118 -2.58 -3.22 -6.19
C ALA A 118 -3.72 -4.05 -6.81
N LEU A 119 -4.05 -3.74 -8.08
CA LEU A 119 -5.06 -4.46 -8.83
C LEU A 119 -4.67 -5.91 -9.13
N SER A 120 -3.49 -6.15 -9.69
CA SER A 120 -3.11 -7.48 -10.19
C SER A 120 -2.66 -8.45 -9.10
N GLU A 121 -2.11 -7.95 -7.98
CA GLU A 121 -1.56 -8.80 -6.93
C GLU A 121 -2.42 -8.86 -5.68
N VAL A 122 -3.28 -7.89 -5.41
CA VAL A 122 -4.13 -7.90 -4.19
C VAL A 122 -5.60 -7.99 -4.54
N VAL A 123 -6.14 -7.00 -5.24
CA VAL A 123 -7.58 -6.85 -5.46
C VAL A 123 -8.13 -7.97 -6.34
N ARG A 124 -7.55 -8.21 -7.52
CA ARG A 124 -8.04 -9.23 -8.46
C ARG A 124 -7.97 -10.65 -7.86
N PRO A 125 -6.82 -11.12 -7.30
CA PRO A 125 -6.78 -12.44 -6.70
C PRO A 125 -7.77 -12.61 -5.56
N LEU A 126 -7.98 -11.58 -4.74
CA LEU A 126 -8.93 -11.65 -3.62
C LEU A 126 -10.39 -11.69 -4.09
N LEU A 127 -10.77 -10.86 -5.06
CA LEU A 127 -12.12 -10.90 -5.66
C LEU A 127 -12.42 -12.27 -6.28
N GLN A 128 -11.45 -12.87 -6.98
CA GLN A 128 -11.58 -14.20 -7.55
C GLN A 128 -11.73 -15.27 -6.46
N GLU A 129 -10.87 -15.21 -5.42
CA GLU A 129 -10.92 -16.15 -4.29
C GLU A 129 -12.26 -16.11 -3.55
N VAL A 130 -12.76 -14.91 -3.24
CA VAL A 130 -14.03 -14.72 -2.52
C VAL A 130 -15.22 -15.09 -3.41
N GLY A 131 -15.19 -14.75 -4.70
CA GLY A 131 -16.24 -15.14 -5.65
C GLY A 131 -16.35 -16.66 -5.83
N ASP A 132 -15.22 -17.33 -6.12
CA ASP A 132 -15.16 -18.79 -6.25
C ASP A 132 -15.49 -19.48 -4.92
N GLY A 133 -15.07 -18.88 -3.82
CA GLY A 133 -15.33 -19.37 -2.47
C GLY A 133 -16.79 -19.25 -2.07
N TRP A 134 -17.47 -18.16 -2.41
CA TRP A 134 -18.91 -18.00 -2.23
C TRP A 134 -19.69 -19.04 -3.05
N ALA A 135 -19.34 -19.23 -4.33
CA ALA A 135 -19.96 -20.25 -5.20
C ALA A 135 -19.80 -21.67 -4.63
N ALA A 136 -18.69 -21.93 -3.94
CA ALA A 136 -18.40 -23.20 -3.26
C ALA A 136 -18.95 -23.27 -1.81
N GLY A 137 -19.66 -22.25 -1.31
CA GLY A 137 -20.21 -22.20 0.05
C GLY A 137 -19.20 -21.94 1.17
N ARG A 138 -17.98 -21.48 0.85
CA ARG A 138 -16.90 -21.16 1.82
C ARG A 138 -16.93 -19.72 2.33
N TYR A 139 -17.57 -18.82 1.59
CA TYR A 139 -17.81 -17.43 1.99
C TYR A 139 -19.31 -17.14 2.02
N ARG A 140 -19.71 -16.25 2.93
CA ARG A 140 -21.06 -15.71 3.06
C ARG A 140 -21.29 -14.63 2.01
N ILE A 141 -22.55 -14.46 1.61
CA ILE A 141 -22.94 -13.39 0.67
C ILE A 141 -22.57 -11.99 1.19
N ALA A 142 -22.62 -11.78 2.51
CA ALA A 142 -22.22 -10.52 3.13
C ALA A 142 -20.72 -10.21 2.93
N GLU A 143 -19.86 -11.23 2.92
CA GLU A 143 -18.41 -11.07 2.76
C GLU A 143 -18.08 -10.72 1.30
N GLU A 144 -18.74 -11.38 0.35
CA GLU A 144 -18.64 -11.06 -1.08
C GLU A 144 -19.11 -9.62 -1.34
N HIS A 145 -20.31 -9.26 -0.91
CA HIS A 145 -20.86 -7.94 -1.12
C HIS A 145 -20.02 -6.85 -0.45
N LEU A 146 -19.51 -7.11 0.75
CA LEU A 146 -18.64 -6.18 1.44
C LEU A 146 -17.37 -5.90 0.62
N LEU A 147 -16.67 -6.95 0.17
CA LEU A 147 -15.47 -6.79 -0.63
C LEU A 147 -15.76 -6.04 -1.94
N SER A 148 -16.77 -6.49 -2.69
CA SER A 148 -17.14 -5.93 -3.98
C SER A 148 -17.53 -4.45 -3.86
N ALA A 149 -18.30 -4.08 -2.84
CA ALA A 149 -18.68 -2.69 -2.57
C ALA A 149 -17.48 -1.83 -2.19
N ALA A 150 -16.61 -2.31 -1.31
CA ALA A 150 -15.43 -1.57 -0.85
C ALA A 150 -14.42 -1.32 -1.99
N VAL A 151 -14.17 -2.34 -2.82
CA VAL A 151 -13.31 -2.20 -4.00
C VAL A 151 -13.91 -1.21 -4.99
N ARG A 152 -15.21 -1.32 -5.30
CA ARG A 152 -15.89 -0.40 -6.20
C ARG A 152 -15.78 1.05 -5.72
N ALA A 153 -16.10 1.32 -4.46
CA ALA A 153 -16.01 2.65 -3.87
C ALA A 153 -14.58 3.22 -3.97
N ARG A 154 -13.55 2.38 -3.76
CA ARG A 154 -12.15 2.81 -3.87
C ARG A 154 -11.75 3.17 -5.30
N LEU A 155 -12.16 2.38 -6.29
CA LEU A 155 -11.88 2.63 -7.71
C LEU A 155 -12.60 3.88 -8.22
N GLU A 156 -13.84 4.11 -7.77
CA GLU A 156 -14.59 5.33 -8.09
C GLU A 156 -13.86 6.58 -7.57
N ARG A 157 -13.29 6.55 -6.35
CA ARG A 157 -12.45 7.64 -5.83
C ARG A 157 -11.20 7.88 -6.69
N LEU A 158 -10.45 6.83 -7.05
CA LEU A 158 -9.26 6.95 -7.91
C LEU A 158 -9.60 7.57 -9.28
N LEU A 159 -10.71 7.15 -9.88
CA LEU A 159 -11.16 7.68 -11.16
C LEU A 159 -11.57 9.16 -11.04
N ALA A 160 -12.22 9.55 -9.94
CA ALA A 160 -12.60 10.94 -9.70
C ALA A 160 -11.37 11.86 -9.58
N GLU A 161 -10.34 11.42 -8.86
CA GLU A 161 -9.07 12.14 -8.70
C GLU A 161 -8.32 12.30 -10.04
N ALA A 162 -8.37 11.29 -10.91
CA ALA A 162 -7.67 11.30 -12.19
C ALA A 162 -8.31 12.18 -13.27
N ARG A 163 -9.61 12.54 -13.15
CA ARG A 163 -10.38 13.25 -14.19
C ARG A 163 -9.93 14.69 -14.48
N GLY A 164 -9.08 15.30 -13.65
CA GLY A 164 -8.69 16.71 -13.77
C GLY A 164 -7.95 17.11 -15.06
N THR A 165 -7.47 16.15 -15.86
CA THR A 165 -6.56 16.42 -16.99
C THR A 165 -7.04 15.92 -18.36
N THR A 166 -8.18 15.25 -18.45
CA THR A 166 -8.58 14.51 -19.66
C THR A 166 -9.70 15.21 -20.45
N ARG A 167 -9.54 15.37 -21.76
CA ARG A 167 -10.62 15.78 -22.70
C ARG A 167 -11.24 14.53 -23.32
N GLY A 168 -12.57 14.39 -23.22
CA GLY A 168 -13.36 13.29 -23.80
C GLY A 168 -13.91 12.30 -22.75
N VAL A 169 -14.87 11.47 -23.16
CA VAL A 169 -15.51 10.45 -22.30
C VAL A 169 -15.35 9.08 -22.95
N ALA A 170 -14.81 8.13 -22.19
CA ALA A 170 -14.81 6.71 -22.52
C ALA A 170 -15.77 5.97 -21.58
N VAL A 171 -16.65 5.14 -22.13
CA VAL A 171 -17.57 4.30 -21.35
C VAL A 171 -17.03 2.87 -21.36
N LEU A 172 -16.81 2.31 -20.16
CA LEU A 172 -16.40 0.93 -19.95
C LEU A 172 -17.57 0.18 -19.31
N ALA A 173 -17.95 -0.96 -19.89
CA ALA A 173 -19.01 -1.81 -19.38
C ALA A 173 -18.68 -3.29 -19.64
N CYS A 174 -19.17 -4.16 -18.77
CA CYS A 174 -19.18 -5.60 -19.03
C CYS A 174 -20.35 -5.94 -19.97
N ALA A 175 -20.19 -7.00 -20.79
CA ALA A 175 -21.32 -7.54 -21.54
C ALA A 175 -22.39 -8.08 -20.57
N PRO A 176 -23.68 -8.06 -20.93
CA PRO A 176 -24.72 -8.67 -20.12
C PRO A 176 -24.45 -10.18 -19.98
N GLY A 177 -24.49 -10.69 -18.75
CA GLY A 177 -24.25 -12.11 -18.43
C GLY A 177 -24.51 -12.42 -16.96
#